data_AF-A0AAI9XGA9-F1
#
_entry.id   AF-A0AAI9XGA9-F1
#
_cell.length_a   1.000
_cell.length_b   1.000
_cell.length_c   1.000
_cell.angle_alpha   90.00
_cell.angle_beta   90.00
_cell.angle_gamma   90.00
#
_symmetry.space_group_name_H-M   'P 1'
#
loop_
_entity.id
_entity.type
_entity.pdbx_description
1 polymer ?
#
loop_
_entity_poly.entity_id
_entity_poly.type
_entity_poly.pdbx_seq_one_letter_code
_entity_poly.pdbx_strand_id
1 'polypeptide(L)'
;MEQGPFDSDDEELEWWNKLPLVLAVTSLLLRQQSRRRWKPESLAHMFSRLPRVQEVHYEPWRDWENPTQNSTDKYSIRRSNHSLKRLVIFENFNQQYPANMRRREFLGGEDVGTHALRKPIRDIGQMIALTSLRLEHPAASYIADASHFFEIRLDWAWPNLKSLALTAKVLTPHEDSNEIEALLLAATAAAKNMPQLETLEIWNGRKGLAGLLRYQAFRPKREAVLLWRGTWKLATDSSVIHAWDTVTHQYDILRLRVSEEKLNEADIKSHGDAIHHLRLSSRVIRPVSLQQIQIEQKALEGVATVE
;
A
#
# COMPACT_ATOMS: atom_id res chain seq x y z
N MET A 1 23.71 -10.25 17.65
CA MET A 1 23.01 -10.92 16.55
C MET A 1 23.45 -12.37 16.60
N GLU A 2 22.54 -13.30 16.84
CA GLU A 2 22.83 -14.73 16.65
C GLU A 2 23.14 -14.95 15.16
N GLN A 3 24.21 -15.67 14.87
CA GLN A 3 24.56 -16.04 13.50
C GLN A 3 23.38 -16.85 12.92
N GLY A 4 22.89 -16.39 11.76
CA GLY A 4 21.92 -17.16 11.00
C GLY A 4 22.53 -18.48 10.52
N PRO A 5 21.75 -19.34 9.85
CA PRO A 5 22.25 -20.63 9.35
C PRO A 5 23.26 -20.51 8.20
N PHE A 6 23.60 -19.30 7.75
CA PHE A 6 24.52 -19.02 6.65
C PHE A 6 25.60 -18.06 7.11
N ASP A 7 26.83 -18.29 6.66
CA ASP A 7 27.99 -17.47 6.99
C ASP A 7 28.04 -16.18 6.13
N SER A 8 27.29 -16.13 5.03
CA SER A 8 27.19 -14.97 4.14
C SER A 8 25.85 -14.89 3.39
N ASP A 9 25.54 -13.71 2.83
CA ASP A 9 24.39 -13.52 1.95
C ASP A 9 24.52 -14.35 0.66
N ASP A 10 25.73 -14.46 0.10
CA ASP A 10 25.96 -15.24 -1.12
C ASP A 10 25.65 -16.73 -0.91
N GLU A 11 26.01 -17.28 0.26
CA GLU A 11 25.68 -18.66 0.63
C GLU A 11 24.17 -18.88 0.75
N GLU A 12 23.44 -17.92 1.35
CA GLU A 12 21.98 -17.94 1.41
C GLU A 12 21.38 -17.97 -0.01
N LEU A 13 21.85 -17.10 -0.91
CA LEU A 13 21.34 -17.00 -2.28
C LEU A 13 21.66 -18.24 -3.11
N GLU A 14 22.85 -18.82 -2.93
CA GLU A 14 23.20 -20.11 -3.53
C GLU A 14 22.30 -21.24 -3.04
N TRP A 15 22.00 -21.27 -1.75
CA TRP A 15 21.11 -22.27 -1.17
C TRP A 15 19.71 -22.19 -1.81
N TRP A 16 19.15 -20.97 -1.96
CA TRP A 16 17.87 -20.79 -2.66
C TRP A 16 17.91 -21.27 -4.10
N ASN A 17 19.02 -21.03 -4.81
CA ASN A 17 19.17 -21.45 -6.21
C ASN A 17 19.24 -22.98 -6.37
N LYS A 18 19.70 -23.70 -5.36
CA LYS A 18 19.78 -25.17 -5.32
C LYS A 18 18.40 -25.83 -5.12
N LEU A 19 17.40 -25.08 -4.65
CA LEU A 19 16.05 -25.62 -4.47
C LEU A 19 15.36 -25.91 -5.83
N PRO A 20 14.59 -27.02 -5.92
CA PRO A 20 13.86 -27.37 -7.13
C PRO A 20 12.75 -26.34 -7.42
N LEU A 21 12.37 -26.25 -8.70
CA LEU A 21 11.20 -25.48 -9.09
C LEU A 21 9.92 -26.18 -8.58
N VAL A 22 9.06 -25.44 -7.91
CA VAL A 22 7.80 -25.95 -7.37
C VAL A 22 6.63 -25.41 -8.19
N LEU A 23 6.09 -26.25 -9.07
CA LEU A 23 4.97 -25.89 -9.95
C LEU A 23 3.60 -25.91 -9.25
N ALA A 24 3.49 -26.58 -8.10
CA ALA A 24 2.22 -26.73 -7.39
C ALA A 24 1.77 -25.45 -6.66
N VAL A 25 2.70 -24.53 -6.38
CA VAL A 25 2.41 -23.33 -5.60
C VAL A 25 1.87 -22.23 -6.52
N THR A 26 0.60 -21.88 -6.30
CA THR A 26 -0.10 -20.80 -7.03
C THR A 26 -0.36 -19.56 -6.18
N SER A 27 -0.26 -19.69 -4.86
CA SER A 27 -0.46 -18.59 -3.91
C SER A 27 0.59 -18.65 -2.80
N LEU A 28 1.16 -17.50 -2.46
CA LEU A 28 2.13 -17.35 -1.39
C LEU A 28 1.67 -16.30 -0.38
N LEU A 29 1.78 -16.64 0.91
CA LEU A 29 1.37 -15.79 2.01
C LEU A 29 2.50 -15.66 3.03
N LEU A 30 2.99 -14.43 3.21
CA LEU A 30 4.00 -14.05 4.17
C LEU A 30 3.36 -13.07 5.17
N ARG A 31 2.87 -13.60 6.30
CA ARG A 31 2.11 -12.82 7.29
C ARG A 31 3.02 -12.07 8.25
N GLN A 32 2.47 -11.01 8.85
CA GLN A 32 3.09 -10.19 9.89
C GLN A 32 3.37 -10.90 11.25
N GLN A 33 3.14 -12.22 11.36
CA GLN A 33 3.19 -12.95 12.64
C GLN A 33 4.53 -12.84 13.36
N SER A 34 5.62 -12.75 12.62
CA SER A 34 6.98 -12.63 13.17
C SER A 34 7.42 -11.18 13.40
N ARG A 35 6.62 -10.18 12.98
CA ARG A 35 7.02 -8.75 12.94
C ARG A 35 8.40 -8.54 12.29
N ARG A 36 8.67 -9.29 11.22
CA ARG A 36 9.94 -9.24 10.47
C ARG A 36 9.69 -8.89 9.02
N ARG A 37 10.77 -8.47 8.37
CA ARG A 37 10.88 -8.26 6.93
C ARG A 37 11.82 -9.30 6.36
N TRP A 38 11.47 -9.87 5.22
CA TRP A 38 12.38 -10.71 4.45
C TRP A 38 13.35 -9.83 3.67
N LYS A 39 14.61 -10.27 3.56
CA LYS A 39 15.55 -9.61 2.66
C LYS A 39 14.98 -9.66 1.23
N PRO A 40 15.09 -8.57 0.49
CA PRO A 40 14.65 -8.49 -0.89
C PRO A 40 15.17 -9.59 -1.82
N GLU A 41 16.46 -9.89 -1.71
CA GLU A 41 17.14 -10.90 -2.52
C GLU A 41 16.58 -12.29 -2.20
N SER A 42 16.36 -12.60 -0.91
CA SER A 42 15.73 -13.86 -0.50
C SER A 42 14.31 -14.01 -1.07
N LEU A 43 13.51 -12.92 -1.10
CA LEU A 43 12.20 -12.93 -1.75
C LEU A 43 12.31 -13.18 -3.25
N ALA A 44 13.22 -12.49 -3.93
CA ALA A 44 13.42 -12.64 -5.38
C ALA A 44 13.85 -14.07 -5.75
N HIS A 45 14.77 -14.66 -4.96
CA HIS A 45 15.22 -16.02 -5.15
C HIS A 45 14.13 -17.04 -4.84
N MET A 46 13.40 -16.89 -3.74
CA MET A 46 12.23 -17.71 -3.43
C MET A 46 11.18 -17.64 -4.56
N PHE A 47 10.81 -16.46 -5.04
CA PHE A 47 9.83 -16.30 -6.11
C PHE A 47 10.29 -16.93 -7.43
N SER A 48 11.61 -16.93 -7.70
CA SER A 48 12.17 -17.61 -8.87
C SER A 48 11.97 -19.12 -8.85
N ARG A 49 11.76 -19.72 -7.65
CA ARG A 49 11.47 -21.15 -7.49
C ARG A 49 9.99 -21.49 -7.62
N LEU A 50 9.11 -20.49 -7.70
CA LEU A 50 7.65 -20.63 -7.71
C LEU A 50 7.04 -20.11 -9.03
N PRO A 51 7.35 -20.73 -10.18
CA PRO A 51 7.05 -20.16 -11.50
C PRO A 51 5.55 -20.14 -11.87
N ARG A 52 4.67 -20.74 -11.05
CA ARG A 52 3.21 -20.72 -11.24
C ARG A 52 2.48 -19.86 -10.22
N VAL A 53 3.20 -19.08 -9.40
CA VAL A 53 2.56 -18.20 -8.42
C VAL A 53 1.77 -17.11 -9.13
N GLN A 54 0.50 -17.01 -8.79
CA GLN A 54 -0.44 -16.03 -9.34
C GLN A 54 -0.82 -14.98 -8.29
N GLU A 55 -0.72 -15.33 -7.01
CA GLU A 55 -1.09 -14.44 -5.91
C GLU A 55 0.01 -14.39 -4.84
N VAL A 56 0.41 -13.18 -4.46
CA VAL A 56 1.34 -12.94 -3.35
C VAL A 56 0.69 -11.98 -2.37
N HIS A 57 0.67 -12.39 -1.10
CA HIS A 57 0.31 -11.55 0.03
C HIS A 57 1.53 -11.42 0.94
N TYR A 58 2.09 -10.22 1.05
CA TYR A 58 3.26 -9.92 1.86
C TYR A 58 2.93 -8.84 2.88
N GLU A 59 3.12 -9.16 4.16
CA GLU A 59 2.81 -8.26 5.27
C GLU A 59 4.11 -7.98 6.08
N PRO A 60 5.08 -7.24 5.51
CA PRO A 60 6.32 -6.91 6.21
C PRO A 60 6.06 -5.99 7.40
N TRP A 61 6.97 -6.03 8.37
CA TRP A 61 7.02 -5.02 9.42
C TRP A 61 7.86 -3.81 8.97
N ARG A 62 7.47 -2.61 9.44
CA ARG A 62 8.21 -1.36 9.24
C ARG A 62 9.45 -1.31 10.14
N ASP A 63 10.56 -0.85 9.57
CA ASP A 63 11.76 -0.49 10.34
C ASP A 63 11.63 0.96 10.85
N TRP A 64 11.92 1.16 12.14
CA TRP A 64 11.80 2.47 12.78
C TRP A 64 13.07 3.31 12.67
N GLU A 65 14.21 2.66 12.42
CA GLU A 65 15.50 3.29 12.17
C GLU A 65 15.64 3.67 10.70
N ASN A 66 15.81 4.97 10.42
CA ASN A 66 15.91 5.50 9.06
C ASN A 66 17.00 4.83 8.19
N PRO A 67 18.25 4.60 8.69
CA PRO A 67 19.28 3.94 7.88
C PRO A 67 18.87 2.53 7.44
N THR A 68 18.27 1.77 8.37
CA THR A 68 17.80 0.39 8.14
C THR A 68 16.62 0.36 7.17
N GLN A 69 15.64 1.24 7.33
CA GLN A 69 14.52 1.37 6.39
C GLN A 69 14.99 1.76 4.98
N ASN A 70 15.89 2.74 4.87
CA ASN A 70 16.42 3.19 3.58
C ASN A 70 17.24 2.10 2.88
N SER A 71 18.01 1.32 3.64
CA SER A 71 18.75 0.17 3.12
C SER A 71 17.78 -0.86 2.55
N THR A 72 16.81 -1.31 3.35
CA THR A 72 15.86 -2.36 2.92
C THR A 72 14.98 -1.92 1.74
N ASP A 73 14.58 -0.64 1.68
CA ASP A 73 13.81 -0.10 0.55
C ASP A 73 14.63 -0.13 -0.77
N LYS A 74 15.95 0.12 -0.74
CA LYS A 74 16.79 0.16 -1.96
C LYS A 74 16.97 -1.20 -2.62
N TYR A 75 17.06 -2.27 -1.83
CA TYR A 75 17.32 -3.61 -2.35
C TYR A 75 16.05 -4.32 -2.83
N SER A 76 14.86 -3.75 -2.57
CA SER A 76 13.60 -4.48 -2.49
C SER A 76 13.19 -5.33 -3.68
N ILE A 77 13.32 -4.92 -4.94
CA ILE A 77 12.63 -5.67 -6.01
C ILE A 77 13.34 -5.60 -7.37
N ARG A 78 14.08 -6.66 -7.70
CA ARG A 78 14.44 -7.01 -9.08
C ARG A 78 14.09 -8.47 -9.34
N ARG A 79 12.87 -8.76 -9.81
CA ARG A 79 12.52 -9.90 -10.70
C ARG A 79 11.02 -10.06 -10.91
N SER A 80 10.60 -10.13 -12.17
CA SER A 80 9.21 -10.39 -12.55
C SER A 80 8.92 -11.89 -12.54
N ASN A 81 7.96 -12.33 -11.75
CA ASN A 81 7.28 -13.60 -11.99
C ASN A 81 6.16 -13.37 -13.02
N HIS A 82 6.28 -13.97 -14.20
CA HIS A 82 5.40 -13.70 -15.33
C HIS A 82 3.96 -14.18 -15.13
N SER A 83 3.70 -15.10 -14.18
CA SER A 83 2.34 -15.57 -13.89
C SER A 83 1.61 -14.75 -12.83
N LEU A 84 2.28 -13.79 -12.18
CA LEU A 84 1.71 -13.03 -11.07
C LEU A 84 0.56 -12.14 -11.56
N LYS A 85 -0.61 -12.27 -10.93
CA LYS A 85 -1.82 -11.50 -11.21
C LYS A 85 -2.19 -10.59 -10.05
N ARG A 86 -1.97 -11.04 -8.80
CA ARG A 86 -2.31 -10.32 -7.58
C ARG A 86 -1.07 -10.14 -6.72
N LEU A 87 -0.79 -8.90 -6.34
CA LEU A 87 0.27 -8.57 -5.40
C LEU A 87 -0.32 -7.65 -4.33
N VAL A 88 -0.32 -8.10 -3.09
CA VAL A 88 -0.78 -7.32 -1.94
C VAL A 88 0.40 -7.17 -1.00
N ILE A 89 0.88 -5.95 -0.82
CA ILE A 89 1.93 -5.62 0.14
C ILE A 89 1.36 -4.68 1.20
N PHE A 90 1.47 -5.07 2.45
CA PHE A 90 1.00 -4.28 3.60
C PHE A 90 2.14 -4.13 4.59
N GLU A 91 2.84 -3.00 4.56
CA GLU A 91 3.87 -2.70 5.57
C GLU A 91 3.19 -2.29 6.87
N ASN A 92 3.12 -3.23 7.82
CA ASN A 92 2.49 -2.97 9.09
C ASN A 92 3.43 -2.20 10.04
N PHE A 93 2.84 -1.41 10.92
CA PHE A 93 3.50 -0.64 11.96
C PHE A 93 2.56 -0.52 13.17
N ASN A 94 3.10 -0.06 14.29
CA ASN A 94 2.32 0.33 15.46
C ASN A 94 2.75 1.73 15.92
N GLN A 95 1.84 2.71 15.91
CA GLN A 95 2.13 4.12 16.23
C GLN A 95 2.61 4.35 17.68
N GLN A 96 2.41 3.38 18.57
CA GLN A 96 2.79 3.46 19.98
C GLN A 96 4.24 3.02 20.20
N TYR A 97 4.81 2.22 19.29
CA TYR A 97 6.18 1.71 19.42
C TYR A 97 7.24 2.83 19.36
N PRO A 98 7.23 3.76 18.39
CA PRO A 98 8.20 4.86 18.37
C PRO A 98 8.03 5.82 19.56
N ALA A 99 6.82 6.00 20.10
CA ALA A 99 6.61 6.80 21.31
C ALA A 99 7.37 6.20 22.52
N ASN A 100 7.36 4.87 22.62
CA ASN A 100 8.07 4.13 23.65
C ASN A 100 9.57 4.04 23.40
N MET A 101 10.02 3.97 22.14
CA MET A 101 11.44 4.00 21.77
C MET A 101 12.06 5.37 22.02
N ARG A 102 11.43 6.46 21.59
CA ARG A 102 11.91 7.83 21.88
C ARG A 102 12.05 8.06 23.38
N ARG A 103 11.09 7.59 24.19
CA ARG A 103 11.17 7.67 25.66
C ARG A 103 12.40 6.92 26.23
N ARG A 104 12.90 5.87 25.57
CA ARG A 104 14.16 5.20 25.94
C ARG A 104 15.40 5.92 25.40
N GLU A 105 15.36 6.49 24.20
CA GLU A 105 16.49 7.22 23.58
C GLU A 105 16.81 8.53 24.28
N PHE A 106 15.82 9.24 24.84
CA PHE A 106 16.05 10.42 25.69
C PHE A 106 16.87 10.13 26.97
N LEU A 107 17.04 8.84 27.34
CA LEU A 107 17.93 8.41 28.44
C LEU A 107 19.35 8.03 27.94
N GLY A 108 19.59 8.00 26.62
CA GLY A 108 20.80 7.45 25.99
C GLY A 108 21.55 8.37 25.01
N GLY A 109 21.05 9.57 24.71
CA GLY A 109 21.89 10.67 24.20
C GLY A 109 22.15 10.80 22.70
N GLU A 110 21.50 10.03 21.80
CA GLU A 110 21.61 10.26 20.35
C GLU A 110 20.24 10.16 19.66
N ASP A 111 19.84 11.22 18.93
CA ASP A 111 18.62 11.26 18.11
C ASP A 111 18.86 10.53 16.78
N VAL A 112 18.58 9.22 16.76
CA VAL A 112 18.65 8.40 15.55
C VAL A 112 17.41 8.63 14.70
N GLY A 113 17.20 9.87 14.23
CA GLY A 113 16.14 10.35 13.33
C GLY A 113 14.95 9.41 13.11
N THR A 114 14.19 9.05 14.15
CA THR A 114 13.04 8.15 14.01
C THR A 114 11.87 8.95 13.45
N HIS A 115 11.44 8.70 12.21
CA HIS A 115 10.23 9.35 11.71
C HIS A 115 8.98 8.69 12.31
N ALA A 116 8.16 9.46 13.02
CA ALA A 116 6.83 9.04 13.47
C ALA A 116 6.01 8.42 12.32
N LEU A 117 6.08 9.08 11.17
CA LEU A 117 5.34 8.74 9.96
C LEU A 117 6.25 8.14 8.91
N ARG A 118 5.76 7.08 8.27
CA ARG A 118 6.44 6.43 7.15
C ARG A 118 6.49 7.42 5.99
N LYS A 119 7.69 7.63 5.45
CA LYS A 119 7.92 8.37 4.20
C LYS A 119 8.40 7.37 3.16
N PRO A 120 7.50 6.81 2.32
CA PRO A 120 7.90 5.95 1.21
C PRO A 120 8.90 6.66 0.30
N ILE A 121 9.97 5.98 -0.10
CA ILE A 121 10.90 6.53 -1.08
C ILE A 121 10.30 6.43 -2.49
N ARG A 122 10.62 7.41 -3.33
CA ARG A 122 10.16 7.50 -4.72
C ARG A 122 10.39 6.21 -5.52
N ASP A 123 11.57 5.62 -5.38
CA ASP A 123 11.98 4.41 -6.12
C ASP A 123 11.06 3.21 -5.86
N ILE A 124 10.56 3.05 -4.63
CA ILE A 124 9.59 2.00 -4.30
C ILE A 124 8.27 2.25 -5.01
N GLY A 125 7.76 3.49 -4.99
CA GLY A 125 6.52 3.84 -5.69
C GLY A 125 6.61 3.56 -7.20
N GLN A 126 7.69 3.99 -7.84
CA GLN A 126 7.93 3.75 -9.27
C GLN A 126 8.10 2.26 -9.60
N MET A 127 8.76 1.51 -8.73
CA MET A 127 8.92 0.07 -8.91
C MET A 127 7.56 -0.66 -8.77
N ILE A 128 6.72 -0.31 -7.79
CA ILE A 128 5.37 -0.88 -7.66
C ILE A 128 4.56 -0.58 -8.92
N ALA A 129 4.67 0.63 -9.46
CA ALA A 129 4.04 1.01 -10.73
C ALA A 129 4.53 0.14 -11.90
N LEU A 130 5.85 -0.01 -12.09
CA LEU A 130 6.44 -0.89 -13.10
C LEU A 130 5.99 -2.35 -12.96
N THR A 131 5.99 -2.87 -11.73
CA THR A 131 5.55 -4.25 -11.44
C THR A 131 4.07 -4.42 -11.76
N SER A 132 3.25 -3.40 -11.48
CA SER A 132 1.80 -3.43 -11.68
C SER A 132 1.35 -3.45 -13.13
N LEU A 133 2.20 -3.10 -14.11
CA LEU A 133 1.86 -3.10 -15.55
C LEU A 133 1.32 -4.45 -16.04
N ARG A 134 1.68 -5.55 -15.37
CA ARG A 134 1.24 -6.91 -15.71
C ARG A 134 0.18 -7.48 -14.76
N LEU A 135 -0.10 -6.79 -13.66
CA LEU A 135 -0.98 -7.29 -12.60
C LEU A 135 -2.44 -6.95 -12.87
N GLU A 136 -3.34 -7.78 -12.35
CA GLU A 136 -4.78 -7.53 -12.32
C GLU A 136 -5.19 -6.79 -11.03
N HIS A 137 -4.54 -7.11 -9.90
CA HIS A 137 -4.95 -6.63 -8.58
C HIS A 137 -3.77 -6.25 -7.67
N PRO A 138 -3.02 -5.17 -7.98
CA PRO A 138 -2.04 -4.59 -7.07
C PRO A 138 -2.68 -3.88 -5.88
N ALA A 139 -2.12 -4.10 -4.69
CA ALA A 139 -2.34 -3.28 -3.51
C ALA A 139 -1.01 -3.05 -2.78
N ALA A 140 -0.69 -1.80 -2.47
CA ALA A 140 0.51 -1.44 -1.71
C ALA A 140 0.14 -0.44 -0.63
N SER A 141 0.21 -0.87 0.62
CA SER A 141 -0.19 -0.10 1.79
C SER A 141 1.02 0.22 2.65
N TYR A 142 1.21 1.50 2.94
CA TYR A 142 2.26 2.12 3.74
C TYR A 142 3.69 1.97 3.20
N ILE A 143 3.99 0.92 2.43
CA ILE A 143 5.31 0.71 1.80
C ILE A 143 5.57 1.66 0.62
N ALA A 144 4.51 2.09 -0.07
CA ALA A 144 4.56 2.91 -1.26
C ALA A 144 3.58 4.08 -1.12
N ASP A 145 3.91 5.20 -1.76
CA ASP A 145 3.03 6.36 -1.84
C ASP A 145 2.40 6.47 -3.23
N ALA A 146 1.11 6.75 -3.28
CA ALA A 146 0.36 6.92 -4.52
C ALA A 146 0.92 8.05 -5.39
N SER A 147 1.43 9.14 -4.79
CA SER A 147 2.02 10.25 -5.53
C SER A 147 3.21 9.79 -6.38
N HIS A 148 4.07 8.93 -5.82
CA HIS A 148 5.21 8.36 -6.56
C HIS A 148 4.80 7.28 -7.55
N PHE A 149 3.75 6.51 -7.26
CA PHE A 149 3.20 5.52 -8.19
C PHE A 149 2.63 6.18 -9.45
N PHE A 150 1.95 7.33 -9.31
CA PHE A 150 1.32 8.06 -10.41
C PHE A 150 2.25 9.09 -11.09
N GLU A 151 3.56 9.04 -10.85
CA GLU A 151 4.54 9.72 -11.70
C GLU A 151 4.65 9.00 -13.05
N ILE A 152 3.59 9.12 -13.85
CA ILE A 152 3.36 8.38 -15.09
C ILE A 152 4.42 8.72 -16.13
N ARG A 153 4.87 7.69 -16.84
CA ARG A 153 5.58 7.83 -18.11
C ARG A 153 4.61 7.57 -19.27
N LEU A 154 4.78 8.31 -20.36
CA LEU A 154 3.88 8.28 -21.53
C LEU A 154 3.74 6.88 -22.16
N ASP A 155 4.72 5.99 -21.96
CA ASP A 155 4.75 4.63 -22.50
C ASP A 155 4.07 3.58 -21.60
N TRP A 156 3.55 3.96 -20.44
CA TRP A 156 2.97 3.01 -19.49
C TRP A 156 1.49 2.76 -19.73
N ALA A 157 1.14 1.48 -19.82
CA ALA A 157 -0.24 1.00 -19.89
C ALA A 157 -0.44 -0.23 -19.01
N TRP A 158 -1.64 -0.33 -18.45
CA TRP A 158 -2.05 -1.41 -17.54
C TRP A 158 -3.20 -2.20 -18.17
N PRO A 159 -2.92 -3.03 -19.19
CA PRO A 159 -3.95 -3.69 -19.99
C PRO A 159 -4.86 -4.62 -19.18
N ASN A 160 -4.34 -5.18 -18.07
CA ASN A 160 -5.03 -6.20 -17.28
C ASN A 160 -5.53 -5.70 -15.92
N LEU A 161 -5.19 -4.47 -15.53
CA LEU A 161 -5.43 -3.97 -14.18
C LEU A 161 -6.92 -3.72 -13.98
N LYS A 162 -7.49 -4.40 -12.97
CA LYS A 162 -8.91 -4.34 -12.58
C LYS A 162 -9.10 -3.60 -11.28
N SER A 163 -8.22 -3.83 -10.30
CA SER A 163 -8.29 -3.14 -9.01
C SER A 163 -6.93 -2.60 -8.58
N LEU A 164 -6.87 -1.35 -8.13
CA LEU A 164 -5.67 -0.75 -7.54
C LEU A 164 -6.01 -0.16 -6.18
N ALA A 165 -5.21 -0.47 -5.16
CA ALA A 165 -5.31 0.18 -3.85
C ALA A 165 -3.94 0.66 -3.36
N LEU A 166 -3.82 1.96 -3.11
CA LEU A 166 -2.57 2.60 -2.70
C LEU A 166 -2.80 3.52 -1.51
N THR A 167 -1.81 3.59 -0.61
CA THR A 167 -1.78 4.62 0.41
C THR A 167 -1.21 5.92 -0.13
N ALA A 168 -1.73 7.07 0.33
CA ALA A 168 -1.18 8.38 0.02
C ALA A 168 -0.97 9.19 1.30
N LYS A 169 0.27 9.57 1.59
CA LYS A 169 0.61 10.38 2.76
C LYS A 169 -0.06 11.75 2.70
N VAL A 170 -0.17 12.34 1.51
CA VAL A 170 -0.78 13.66 1.30
C VAL A 170 -2.28 13.68 1.58
N LEU A 171 -2.93 12.51 1.65
CA LEU A 171 -4.37 12.42 1.92
C LEU A 171 -4.66 12.60 3.42
N THR A 172 -4.51 13.83 3.92
CA THR A 172 -4.84 14.25 5.29
C THR A 172 -5.50 15.64 5.28
N PRO A 173 -6.26 16.05 6.32
CA PRO A 173 -6.93 17.35 6.35
C PRO A 173 -5.98 18.56 6.49
N HIS A 174 -4.70 18.32 6.80
CA HIS A 174 -3.73 19.38 7.10
C HIS A 174 -2.71 19.63 5.97
N GLU A 175 -2.68 18.75 4.96
CA GLU A 175 -1.77 18.91 3.81
C GLU A 175 -2.35 19.91 2.80
N ASP A 176 -1.50 20.44 1.92
CA ASP A 176 -1.90 21.43 0.91
C ASP A 176 -2.96 20.82 -0.03
N SER A 177 -4.07 21.55 -0.20
CA SER A 177 -5.14 21.19 -1.15
C SER A 177 -4.60 20.98 -2.56
N ASN A 178 -3.54 21.71 -2.95
CA ASN A 178 -2.90 21.57 -4.26
C ASN A 178 -2.21 20.21 -4.43
N GLU A 179 -1.58 19.67 -3.38
CA GLU A 179 -0.92 18.36 -3.45
C GLU A 179 -1.92 17.23 -3.57
N ILE A 180 -3.04 17.33 -2.86
CA ILE A 180 -4.15 16.38 -2.98
C ILE A 180 -4.73 16.45 -4.40
N GLU A 181 -5.03 17.65 -4.90
CA GLU A 181 -5.54 17.82 -6.27
C GLU A 181 -4.57 17.25 -7.31
N ALA A 182 -3.28 17.56 -7.22
CA ALA A 182 -2.25 17.05 -8.12
C ALA A 182 -2.20 15.52 -8.13
N LEU A 183 -2.27 14.87 -6.96
CA LEU A 183 -2.35 13.42 -6.84
C LEU A 183 -3.60 12.86 -7.53
N LEU A 184 -4.77 13.48 -7.31
CA LEU A 184 -6.02 13.00 -7.88
C LEU A 184 -6.05 13.15 -9.40
N LEU A 185 -5.52 14.26 -9.92
CA LEU A 185 -5.36 14.47 -11.36
C LEU A 185 -4.37 13.45 -11.96
N ALA A 186 -3.24 13.19 -11.30
CA ALA A 186 -2.30 12.16 -11.73
C ALA A 186 -2.96 10.76 -11.75
N ALA A 187 -3.77 10.42 -10.76
CA ALA A 187 -4.53 9.18 -10.74
C ALA A 187 -5.51 9.06 -11.92
N THR A 188 -6.22 10.15 -12.28
CA THR A 188 -7.10 10.16 -13.46
C THR A 188 -6.33 9.97 -14.75
N ALA A 189 -5.15 10.59 -14.88
CA ALA A 189 -4.28 10.43 -16.04
C ALA A 189 -3.80 8.98 -16.19
N ALA A 190 -3.49 8.30 -15.08
CA ALA A 190 -3.13 6.88 -15.08
C ALA A 190 -4.31 5.99 -15.49
N ALA A 191 -5.50 6.28 -14.97
CA ALA A 191 -6.72 5.52 -15.24
C ALA A 191 -7.13 5.51 -16.73
N LYS A 192 -6.77 6.55 -17.50
CA LYS A 192 -6.94 6.57 -18.97
C LYS A 192 -6.17 5.46 -19.68
N ASN A 193 -5.13 4.91 -19.05
CA ASN A 193 -4.31 3.82 -19.58
C ASN A 193 -4.61 2.47 -18.89
N MET A 194 -5.75 2.36 -18.19
CA MET A 194 -6.20 1.16 -17.48
C MET A 194 -7.56 0.66 -18.03
N PRO A 195 -7.59 0.03 -19.22
CA PRO A 195 -8.84 -0.27 -19.93
C PRO A 195 -9.79 -1.22 -19.19
N GLN A 196 -9.26 -2.06 -18.30
CA GLN A 196 -10.02 -3.03 -17.52
C GLN A 196 -10.32 -2.54 -16.10
N LEU A 197 -10.03 -1.28 -15.76
CA LEU A 197 -10.20 -0.76 -14.40
C LEU A 197 -11.66 -0.85 -13.96
N GLU A 198 -11.88 -1.48 -12.81
CA GLU A 198 -13.16 -1.60 -12.12
C GLU A 198 -13.13 -0.84 -10.78
N THR A 199 -11.98 -0.78 -10.11
CA THR A 199 -11.85 -0.13 -8.81
C THR A 199 -10.48 0.52 -8.64
N LEU A 200 -10.45 1.80 -8.27
CA LEU A 200 -9.24 2.50 -7.86
C LEU A 200 -9.47 3.12 -6.49
N GLU A 201 -8.61 2.81 -5.53
CA GLU A 201 -8.71 3.25 -4.14
C GLU A 201 -7.41 3.93 -3.72
N ILE A 202 -7.49 5.23 -3.42
CA ILE A 202 -6.40 5.98 -2.79
C ILE A 202 -6.86 6.28 -1.38
N TRP A 203 -6.09 5.86 -0.39
CA TRP A 203 -6.52 5.94 1.00
C TRP A 203 -5.40 6.29 1.96
N ASN A 204 -5.77 6.70 3.16
CA ASN A 204 -4.86 6.87 4.28
C ASN A 204 -5.60 6.56 5.58
N GLY A 205 -4.86 6.05 6.56
CA GLY A 205 -5.46 5.54 7.79
C GLY A 205 -4.45 5.49 8.93
N ARG A 206 -4.78 6.13 10.05
CA ARG A 206 -4.07 6.10 11.33
C ARG A 206 -5.02 6.55 12.45
N LYS A 207 -4.60 6.51 13.70
CA LYS A 207 -5.42 7.02 14.82
C LYS A 207 -5.92 8.45 14.52
N GLY A 208 -7.23 8.67 14.64
CA GLY A 208 -7.95 9.92 14.35
C GLY A 208 -8.16 10.25 12.86
N LEU A 209 -7.50 9.53 11.95
CA LEU A 209 -7.48 9.88 10.53
C LEU A 209 -7.89 8.68 9.68
N ALA A 210 -8.93 8.84 8.89
CA ALA A 210 -9.26 7.91 7.82
C ALA A 210 -9.78 8.69 6.62
N GLY A 211 -9.24 8.42 5.44
CA GLY A 211 -9.71 8.98 4.18
C GLY A 211 -9.58 7.98 3.05
N LEU A 212 -10.58 7.90 2.19
CA LEU A 212 -10.62 7.05 1.01
C LEU A 212 -11.30 7.83 -0.12
N LEU A 213 -10.57 8.00 -1.22
CA LEU A 213 -11.18 8.24 -2.52
C LEU A 213 -11.28 6.92 -3.26
N ARG A 214 -12.49 6.55 -3.66
CA ARG A 214 -12.76 5.36 -4.47
C ARG A 214 -13.43 5.76 -5.79
N TYR A 215 -12.81 5.37 -6.89
CA TYR A 215 -13.51 5.22 -8.16
C TYR A 215 -13.95 3.77 -8.32
N GLN A 216 -15.20 3.55 -8.69
CA GLN A 216 -15.74 2.22 -8.96
C GLN A 216 -16.61 2.22 -10.22
N ALA A 217 -16.25 1.39 -11.20
CA ALA A 217 -16.97 1.24 -12.46
C ALA A 217 -17.83 -0.02 -12.45
N PHE A 218 -19.11 0.13 -12.79
CA PHE A 218 -20.08 -0.94 -12.95
C PHE A 218 -20.42 -1.08 -14.44
N ARG A 219 -19.51 -1.69 -15.21
CA ARG A 219 -19.64 -1.81 -16.68
C ARG A 219 -20.98 -2.37 -17.16
N PRO A 220 -21.56 -3.42 -16.55
CA PRO A 220 -22.87 -3.93 -16.98
C PRO A 220 -24.02 -2.90 -16.86
N LYS A 221 -23.90 -1.97 -15.90
CA LYS A 221 -24.88 -0.89 -15.68
C LYS A 221 -24.51 0.39 -16.44
N ARG A 222 -23.31 0.46 -17.02
CA ARG A 222 -22.72 1.67 -17.62
C ARG A 222 -22.73 2.86 -16.66
N GLU A 223 -22.49 2.59 -15.37
CA GLU A 223 -22.42 3.60 -14.32
C GLU A 223 -21.07 3.51 -13.60
N ALA A 224 -20.59 4.63 -13.09
CA ALA A 224 -19.47 4.69 -12.17
C ALA A 224 -19.81 5.55 -10.95
N VAL A 225 -19.11 5.29 -9.84
CA VAL A 225 -19.23 6.05 -8.60
C VAL A 225 -17.85 6.56 -8.21
N LEU A 226 -17.75 7.85 -7.96
CA LEU A 226 -16.64 8.49 -7.27
C LEU A 226 -17.09 8.76 -5.83
N LEU A 227 -16.57 7.99 -4.89
CA LEU A 227 -16.91 8.07 -3.47
C LEU A 227 -15.75 8.70 -2.70
N TRP A 228 -16.04 9.75 -1.93
CA TRP A 228 -15.22 10.17 -0.80
C TRP A 228 -15.77 9.60 0.49
N ARG A 229 -14.94 8.91 1.27
CA ARG A 229 -15.28 8.42 2.61
C ARG A 229 -14.17 8.76 3.58
N GLY A 230 -14.43 9.59 4.59
CA GLY A 230 -13.37 10.01 5.50
C GLY A 230 -13.83 10.77 6.74
N THR A 231 -12.89 11.03 7.66
CA THR A 231 -13.13 11.77 8.91
C THR A 231 -13.27 13.28 8.71
N TRP A 232 -12.92 13.78 7.51
CA TRP A 232 -13.11 15.15 7.08
C TRP A 232 -13.80 15.23 5.71
N LYS A 233 -14.24 16.42 5.33
CA LYS A 233 -14.78 16.68 4.00
C LYS A 233 -13.64 16.97 3.03
N LEU A 234 -13.58 16.25 1.92
CA LEU A 234 -12.66 16.56 0.84
C LEU A 234 -13.32 17.56 -0.10
N ALA A 235 -12.80 18.79 -0.15
CA ALA A 235 -13.18 19.79 -1.15
C ALA A 235 -12.65 19.32 -2.52
N THR A 236 -13.39 18.43 -3.17
CA THR A 236 -13.00 17.89 -4.47
C THR A 236 -13.31 18.95 -5.53
N ASP A 237 -12.29 19.48 -6.19
CA ASP A 237 -12.48 20.46 -7.26
C ASP A 237 -13.29 19.86 -8.41
N SER A 238 -14.08 20.72 -9.06
CA SER A 238 -14.70 20.48 -10.35
C SER A 238 -13.73 19.91 -11.40
N SER A 239 -12.46 20.31 -11.38
CA SER A 239 -11.39 19.81 -12.26
C SER A 239 -11.21 18.29 -12.13
N VAL A 240 -11.13 17.78 -10.90
CA VAL A 240 -10.94 16.37 -10.57
C VAL A 240 -12.18 15.56 -10.97
N ILE A 241 -13.37 16.08 -10.68
CA ILE A 241 -14.63 15.42 -11.04
C ILE A 241 -14.74 15.31 -12.57
N HIS A 242 -14.43 16.39 -13.30
CA HIS A 242 -14.45 16.39 -14.76
C HIS A 242 -13.40 15.45 -15.37
N ALA A 243 -12.22 15.36 -14.75
CA ALA A 243 -11.18 14.43 -15.18
C ALA A 243 -11.61 12.95 -15.00
N TRP A 244 -12.25 12.61 -13.88
CA TRP A 244 -12.87 11.29 -13.69
C TRP A 244 -14.01 11.02 -14.65
N ASP A 245 -14.84 12.03 -14.93
CA ASP A 245 -15.92 11.93 -15.91
C ASP A 245 -15.37 11.61 -17.31
N THR A 246 -14.25 12.23 -17.70
CA THR A 246 -13.55 11.90 -18.96
C THR A 246 -13.09 10.44 -19.00
N VAL A 247 -12.52 9.94 -17.89
CA VAL A 247 -12.12 8.52 -17.77
C VAL A 247 -13.32 7.59 -17.95
N THR A 248 -14.48 7.95 -17.38
CA THR A 248 -15.70 7.13 -17.53
C THR A 248 -16.20 7.06 -18.97
N HIS A 249 -16.26 8.21 -19.65
CA HIS A 249 -16.74 8.29 -21.03
C HIS A 249 -15.84 7.52 -22.00
N GLN A 250 -14.53 7.44 -21.75
CA GLN A 250 -13.59 6.65 -22.56
C GLN A 250 -13.95 5.15 -22.62
N TYR A 251 -14.68 4.63 -21.62
CA TYR A 251 -15.02 3.23 -21.51
C TYR A 251 -16.53 2.94 -21.61
N ASP A 252 -17.25 3.77 -22.35
CA ASP A 252 -18.70 3.66 -22.60
C ASP A 252 -19.57 3.71 -21.32
N ILE A 253 -19.06 4.25 -20.23
CA ILE A 253 -19.82 4.51 -19.00
C ILE A 253 -20.57 5.83 -19.19
N LEU A 254 -21.88 5.81 -19.01
CA LEU A 254 -22.78 6.92 -19.34
C LEU A 254 -22.97 7.92 -18.20
N ARG A 255 -22.64 7.54 -16.97
CA ARG A 255 -22.92 8.34 -15.79
C ARG A 255 -21.88 8.12 -14.70
N LEU A 256 -21.24 9.21 -14.28
CA LEU A 256 -20.49 9.30 -13.03
C LEU A 256 -21.39 9.86 -11.93
N ARG A 257 -21.51 9.14 -10.80
CA ARG A 257 -22.15 9.64 -9.57
C ARG A 257 -21.09 9.99 -8.55
N VAL A 258 -21.21 11.17 -7.93
CA VAL A 258 -20.33 11.58 -6.84
C VAL A 258 -21.07 11.37 -5.52
N SER A 259 -20.41 10.76 -4.55
CA SER A 259 -20.96 10.47 -3.22
C SER A 259 -19.94 10.82 -2.13
N GLU A 260 -20.44 11.27 -0.99
CA GLU A 260 -19.62 11.61 0.18
C GLU A 260 -20.20 10.93 1.42
N GLU A 261 -19.33 10.30 2.22
CA GLU A 261 -19.67 9.64 3.47
C GLU A 261 -18.73 10.08 4.59
N LYS A 262 -19.28 10.77 5.59
CA LYS A 262 -18.50 11.23 6.75
C LYS A 262 -18.34 10.11 7.78
N LEU A 263 -17.12 9.94 8.27
CA LEU A 263 -16.76 9.09 9.39
C LEU A 263 -16.60 9.93 10.66
N ASN A 264 -16.81 9.30 11.81
CA ASN A 264 -16.48 9.90 13.10
C ASN A 264 -15.01 9.62 13.42
N GLU A 265 -14.23 10.67 13.68
CA GLU A 265 -12.83 10.59 14.08
C GLU A 265 -12.63 9.74 15.34
N ALA A 266 -13.57 9.81 16.30
CA ALA A 266 -13.48 9.07 17.56
C ALA A 266 -13.53 7.55 17.40
N ASP A 267 -14.07 7.06 16.27
CA ASP A 267 -14.12 5.63 15.96
C ASP A 267 -12.77 5.10 15.42
N ILE A 268 -11.90 6.00 14.94
CA ILE A 268 -10.63 5.62 14.30
C ILE A 268 -9.53 5.58 15.36
N LYS A 269 -9.43 4.47 16.09
CA LYS A 269 -8.42 4.33 17.16
C LYS A 269 -7.05 3.85 16.66
N SER A 270 -6.98 3.34 15.43
CA SER A 270 -5.76 2.86 14.76
C SER A 270 -5.90 2.84 13.24
N HIS A 271 -4.80 2.52 12.55
CA HIS A 271 -4.82 2.16 11.13
C HIS A 271 -5.65 0.90 10.85
N GLY A 272 -5.71 -0.06 11.78
CA GLY A 272 -6.60 -1.21 11.67
C GLY A 272 -8.07 -0.80 11.65
N ASP A 273 -8.46 0.11 12.54
CA ASP A 273 -9.83 0.65 12.57
C ASP A 273 -10.11 1.50 11.34
N ALA A 274 -9.14 2.29 10.87
CA ALA A 274 -9.28 3.02 9.61
C ALA A 274 -9.63 2.07 8.45
N ILE A 275 -8.90 0.96 8.27
CA ILE A 275 -9.20 -0.05 7.23
C ILE A 275 -10.62 -0.61 7.38
N HIS A 276 -11.02 -0.94 8.62
CA HIS A 276 -12.36 -1.45 8.90
C HIS A 276 -13.46 -0.44 8.53
N HIS A 277 -13.30 0.82 8.96
CA HIS A 277 -14.30 1.87 8.76
C HIS A 277 -14.32 2.44 7.35
N LEU A 278 -13.20 2.40 6.60
CA LEU A 278 -13.12 2.80 5.20
C LEU A 278 -13.78 1.79 4.25
N ARG A 279 -13.97 0.54 4.69
CA ARG A 279 -14.65 -0.52 3.92
C ARG A 279 -14.03 -0.71 2.52
N LEU A 280 -12.71 -0.77 2.44
CA LEU A 280 -11.96 -0.96 1.19
C LEU A 280 -12.49 -2.17 0.41
N SER A 281 -12.71 -2.00 -0.90
CA SER A 281 -13.19 -3.05 -1.80
C SER A 281 -12.05 -3.98 -2.20
N SER A 282 -10.85 -3.42 -2.37
CA SER A 282 -9.64 -4.17 -2.63
C SER A 282 -9.14 -4.85 -1.36
N ARG A 283 -8.59 -6.06 -1.49
CA ARG A 283 -7.97 -6.77 -0.38
C ARG A 283 -6.58 -6.17 -0.10
N VAL A 284 -6.50 -5.16 0.76
CA VAL A 284 -5.23 -4.52 1.17
C VAL A 284 -4.48 -5.29 2.26
N ILE A 285 -5.19 -6.10 3.05
CA ILE A 285 -4.63 -6.95 4.11
C ILE A 285 -5.51 -8.20 4.28
N ARG A 286 -4.98 -9.27 4.86
CA ARG A 286 -5.79 -10.45 5.23
C ARG A 286 -6.71 -10.14 6.41
N PRO A 287 -7.96 -10.64 6.44
CA PRO A 287 -8.88 -10.42 7.55
C PRO A 287 -8.33 -10.85 8.92
N VAL A 288 -7.62 -11.98 8.98
CA VAL A 288 -6.98 -12.46 10.23
C VAL A 288 -5.88 -11.50 10.71
N SER A 289 -5.09 -10.95 9.78
CA SER A 289 -4.04 -9.99 10.09
C SER A 289 -4.62 -8.64 10.53
N LEU A 290 -5.73 -8.21 9.93
CA LEU A 290 -6.47 -7.03 10.38
C LEU A 290 -7.00 -7.19 11.80
N GLN A 291 -7.62 -8.34 12.11
CA GLN A 291 -8.10 -8.64 13.46
C GLN A 291 -6.95 -8.62 14.49
N GLN A 292 -5.78 -9.17 14.13
CA GLN A 292 -4.59 -9.13 14.99
C GLN A 292 -4.16 -7.69 15.29
N ILE A 293 -4.14 -6.81 14.28
CA ILE A 293 -3.81 -5.38 14.48
C ILE A 293 -4.80 -4.73 15.43
N GLN A 294 -6.10 -4.96 15.24
CA GLN A 294 -7.14 -4.38 16.09
C GLN A 294 -7.06 -4.88 17.54
N ILE A 295 -6.80 -6.18 17.75
CA ILE A 295 -6.63 -6.76 19.08
C ILE A 295 -5.38 -6.19 19.76
N GLU A 296 -4.25 -6.11 19.04
CA GLU A 296 -3.01 -5.54 19.56
C GLU A 296 -3.20 -4.07 19.96
N GLN A 297 -3.85 -3.27 19.11
CA GLN A 297 -4.13 -1.88 19.44
C GLN A 297 -5.04 -1.77 20.67
N LYS A 298 -6.09 -2.58 20.74
CA LYS A 298 -7.02 -2.57 21.87
C LYS A 298 -6.31 -2.89 23.19
N ALA A 299 -5.36 -3.81 23.17
CA ALA A 299 -4.54 -4.15 24.34
C ALA A 299 -3.63 -2.99 24.79
N LEU A 300 -3.34 -2.03 23.91
CA LEU A 300 -2.52 -0.87 24.17
C LEU A 300 -3.34 0.43 24.27
N GLU A 301 -4.67 0.36 24.38
CA GLU A 301 -5.52 1.55 24.58
C GLU A 301 -5.07 2.34 25.82
N GLY A 302 -4.96 3.67 25.68
CA GLY A 302 -4.44 4.56 26.73
C GLY A 302 -2.93 4.80 26.71
N VAL A 303 -2.15 4.04 25.92
CA VAL A 303 -0.72 4.30 25.71
C VAL A 303 -0.53 5.45 24.71
N ALA A 304 0.40 6.37 25.01
CA ALA A 304 0.73 7.50 24.16
C ALA A 304 1.17 7.07 22.75
N THR A 305 0.77 7.84 21.74
CA THR A 305 1.07 7.63 20.31
C THR A 305 1.90 8.78 19.78
N VAL A 306 2.72 8.55 18.75
CA VAL A 306 3.34 9.66 18.01
C VAL A 306 2.36 10.14 16.93
N GLU A 307 2.14 11.46 16.88
CA GLU A 307 1.28 12.16 15.91
C GLU A 307 1.95 12.35 14.54
#